data_AF-A0A957Z4J1-F1
#
_entry.id   AF-A0A957Z4J1-F1
#
_cell.length_a   1.000
_cell.length_b   1.000
_cell.length_c   1.000
_cell.angle_alpha   90.00
_cell.angle_beta   90.00
_cell.angle_gamma   90.00
#
_symmetry.space_group_name_H-M   'P 1'
#
loop_
_entity.id
_entity.type
_entity.pdbx_description
1 polymer ?
#
loop_
_entity_poly.entity_id
_entity_poly.type
_entity_poly.pdbx_seq_one_letter_code
_entity_poly.pdbx_strand_id
1 'polypeptide(L)'
;MSICHHTLLSNGLLVDWPHARLALTVYAPGAVRVRYTLQPDFSLRSSLMVVAAPDDAVPFTVEAEPDALRLITAELTILIDRASGALTYLDSRGQLLTKEPAGGGKTLTPVDVHLSVFDDEAVLETGVGADGVRVRAQNVRTVVDRQAVQATLAFEWAPDEALYGLGSHEEGMLNLR
;
A
#
# COMPACT_ATOMS: atom_id res chain seq x y z
N MET A 1 13.83 14.03 3.02
CA MET A 1 13.92 12.72 2.35
C MET A 1 14.28 12.97 0.89
N SER A 2 15.56 13.22 0.58
CA SER A 2 15.95 13.67 -0.76
C SER A 2 16.11 12.50 -1.74
N ILE A 3 15.51 12.61 -2.92
CA ILE A 3 15.61 11.61 -3.98
C ILE A 3 17.08 11.45 -4.40
N CYS A 4 17.59 10.22 -4.39
CA CYS A 4 18.93 9.90 -4.88
C CYS A 4 18.94 9.68 -6.40
N HIS A 5 17.96 8.93 -6.89
CA HIS A 5 17.88 8.51 -8.27
C HIS A 5 16.43 8.32 -8.68
N HIS A 6 16.13 8.53 -9.96
CA HIS A 6 14.86 8.13 -10.56
C HIS A 6 15.15 7.47 -11.90
N THR A 7 14.45 6.38 -12.19
CA THR A 7 14.61 5.57 -13.41
C THR A 7 13.30 5.55 -14.15
N LEU A 8 13.30 6.04 -15.40
CA LEU A 8 12.19 5.81 -16.31
C LEU A 8 12.18 4.33 -16.73
N LEU A 9 11.07 3.66 -16.50
CA LEU A 9 10.83 2.28 -16.93
C LEU A 9 9.93 2.28 -18.18
N SER A 10 9.81 1.16 -18.88
CA SER A 10 8.89 1.03 -20.02
C SER A 10 7.42 1.22 -19.63
N ASN A 11 7.08 0.95 -18.37
CA ASN A 11 5.72 0.96 -17.85
C ASN A 11 5.54 1.85 -16.61
N GLY A 12 6.46 2.78 -16.36
CA GLY A 12 6.30 3.76 -15.30
C GLY A 12 7.61 4.35 -14.79
N LEU A 13 7.68 4.60 -13.49
CA LEU A 13 8.75 5.32 -12.83
C LEU A 13 9.18 4.59 -11.55
N LEU A 14 10.49 4.40 -11.40
CA LEU A 14 11.12 3.99 -10.15
C LEU A 14 11.82 5.19 -9.52
N VAL A 15 11.61 5.41 -8.22
CA VAL A 15 12.28 6.45 -7.44
C VAL A 15 12.97 5.80 -6.24
N ASP A 16 14.24 6.14 -6.07
CA ASP A 16 15.10 5.62 -5.02
C ASP A 16 15.53 6.73 -4.05
N TRP A 17 15.38 6.45 -2.77
CA TRP A 17 15.99 7.14 -1.64
C TRP A 17 17.01 6.22 -0.98
N PRO A 18 17.88 6.71 -0.07
CA PRO A 18 18.90 5.86 0.56
C PRO A 18 18.32 4.64 1.28
N HIS A 19 17.11 4.75 1.81
CA HIS A 19 16.46 3.71 2.63
C HIS A 19 15.01 3.44 2.22
N ALA A 20 14.63 3.82 1.00
CA ALA A 20 13.29 3.57 0.49
C ALA A 20 13.25 3.52 -1.04
N ARG A 21 12.29 2.76 -1.58
CA ARG A 21 11.97 2.75 -3.01
C ARG A 21 10.48 2.96 -3.23
N LEU A 22 10.14 3.72 -4.27
CA LEU A 22 8.78 3.91 -4.77
C LEU A 22 8.72 3.50 -6.24
N ALA A 23 7.78 2.63 -6.59
CA ALA A 23 7.47 2.32 -7.98
C ALA A 23 6.05 2.80 -8.30
N LEU A 24 5.93 3.60 -9.36
CA LEU A 24 4.68 3.93 -10.02
C LEU A 24 4.62 3.13 -11.31
N THR A 25 3.64 2.23 -11.45
CA THR A 25 3.47 1.40 -12.65
C THR A 25 2.13 1.71 -13.30
N VAL A 26 2.12 2.11 -14.56
CA VAL A 26 0.92 2.48 -15.31
C VAL A 26 0.17 1.21 -15.74
N TYR A 27 -1.14 1.16 -15.45
CA TYR A 27 -2.02 0.05 -15.83
C TYR A 27 -3.04 0.48 -16.89
N ALA A 28 -3.51 1.72 -16.81
CA ALA A 28 -4.46 2.32 -17.74
C ALA A 28 -4.30 3.86 -17.70
N PRO A 29 -4.90 4.61 -18.64
CA PRO A 29 -4.87 6.08 -18.61
C PRO A 29 -5.31 6.70 -17.28
N GLY A 30 -6.26 6.09 -16.57
CA GLY A 30 -6.74 6.54 -15.25
C GLY A 30 -6.27 5.67 -14.07
N ALA A 31 -5.33 4.74 -14.27
CA ALA A 31 -4.92 3.79 -13.23
C ALA A 31 -3.40 3.58 -13.16
N VAL A 32 -2.83 3.90 -12.00
CA VAL A 32 -1.41 3.70 -11.69
C VAL A 32 -1.29 2.94 -10.38
N ARG A 33 -0.51 1.85 -10.40
CA ARG A 33 -0.17 1.08 -9.22
C ARG A 33 1.00 1.74 -8.50
N VAL A 34 0.80 2.07 -7.22
CA VAL A 34 1.82 2.62 -6.34
C VAL A 34 2.35 1.52 -5.43
N ARG A 35 3.68 1.36 -5.35
CA ARG A 35 4.35 0.45 -4.42
C ARG A 35 5.45 1.20 -3.70
N TYR A 36 5.48 1.13 -2.37
CA TYR A 36 6.51 1.74 -1.54
C TYR A 36 7.11 0.69 -0.60
N THR A 37 8.42 0.73 -0.41
CA THR A 37 9.14 -0.20 0.47
C THR A 37 10.34 0.48 1.13
N LEU A 38 10.66 0.06 2.36
CA LEU A 38 11.93 0.38 3.04
C LEU A 38 13.00 -0.72 2.81
N GLN A 39 12.62 -1.82 2.17
CA GLN A 39 13.53 -2.90 1.80
C GLN A 39 14.28 -2.56 0.52
N PRO A 40 15.43 -3.21 0.26
CA PRO A 40 16.12 -3.07 -1.01
C PRO A 40 15.20 -3.41 -2.17
N ASP A 41 14.43 -4.50 -2.08
CA ASP A 41 13.61 -4.96 -3.19
C ASP A 41 12.12 -5.02 -2.86
N PHE A 42 11.32 -4.91 -3.91
CA PHE A 42 9.88 -5.11 -3.82
C PHE A 42 9.53 -6.60 -3.71
N SER A 43 8.53 -6.94 -2.90
CA SER A 43 7.99 -8.31 -2.84
C SER A 43 7.55 -8.81 -4.22
N LEU A 44 7.91 -10.04 -4.57
CA LEU A 44 7.49 -10.68 -5.83
C LEU A 44 6.18 -11.47 -5.71
N ARG A 45 5.52 -11.43 -4.55
CA ARG A 45 4.25 -12.14 -4.35
C ARG A 45 3.15 -11.54 -5.23
N SER A 46 2.46 -12.41 -5.97
CA SER A 46 1.28 -12.04 -6.75
C SER A 46 0.17 -11.49 -5.86
N SER A 47 -0.59 -10.53 -6.39
CA SER A 47 -1.80 -10.05 -5.73
C SER A 47 -2.88 -11.13 -5.79
N LEU A 48 -3.67 -11.27 -4.72
CA LEU A 48 -4.85 -12.14 -4.71
C LEU A 48 -6.09 -11.45 -5.30
N MET A 49 -6.07 -10.11 -5.42
CA MET A 49 -7.21 -9.30 -5.88
C MET A 49 -6.98 -8.68 -7.26
N VAL A 50 -5.76 -8.26 -7.55
CA VAL A 50 -5.40 -7.61 -8.83
C VAL A 50 -4.93 -8.69 -9.79
N VAL A 51 -5.78 -9.04 -10.75
CA VAL A 51 -5.50 -10.03 -11.81
C VAL A 51 -5.01 -9.38 -13.11
N ALA A 52 -5.22 -8.08 -13.27
CA ALA A 52 -4.73 -7.33 -14.43
C ALA A 52 -3.20 -7.25 -14.43
N ALA A 53 -2.61 -7.27 -15.63
CA ALA A 53 -1.22 -6.90 -15.85
C ALA A 53 -1.13 -5.41 -16.26
N PRO A 54 0.02 -4.75 -16.05
CA PRO A 54 0.28 -3.45 -16.66
C PRO A 54 0.13 -3.54 -18.19
N ASP A 55 -0.46 -2.50 -18.79
CA ASP A 55 -0.53 -2.38 -20.24
C ASP A 55 0.61 -1.48 -20.73
N ASP A 56 1.64 -2.11 -21.31
CA ASP A 56 2.83 -1.42 -21.84
C ASP A 56 2.50 -0.50 -23.03
N ALA A 57 1.29 -0.58 -23.61
CA ALA A 57 0.85 0.30 -24.69
C ALA A 57 0.29 1.65 -24.20
N VAL A 58 0.04 1.80 -22.89
CA VAL A 58 -0.52 3.04 -22.34
C VAL A 58 0.54 4.14 -22.35
N PRO A 59 0.34 5.24 -23.09
CA PRO A 59 1.31 6.32 -23.14
C PRO A 59 1.35 7.08 -21.82
N PHE A 60 2.55 7.39 -21.37
CA PHE A 60 2.79 8.28 -20.24
C PHE A 60 4.10 9.04 -20.45
N THR A 61 4.27 10.14 -19.73
CA THR A 61 5.52 10.90 -19.66
C THR A 61 5.97 11.05 -18.22
N VAL A 62 7.27 11.26 -18.04
CA VAL A 62 7.84 11.65 -16.76
C VAL A 62 8.59 12.97 -16.92
N GLU A 63 8.19 13.97 -16.15
CA GLU A 63 8.79 15.29 -16.15
C GLU A 63 9.51 15.53 -14.82
N ALA A 64 10.76 16.00 -14.91
CA ALA A 64 11.58 16.34 -13.76
C ALA A 64 11.62 17.86 -13.59
N GLU A 65 10.99 18.36 -12.53
CA GLU A 65 11.02 19.76 -12.11
C GLU A 65 11.99 19.94 -10.93
N PRO A 66 12.37 21.18 -10.56
CA PRO A 66 13.27 21.44 -9.43
C PRO A 66 12.77 20.86 -8.11
N ASP A 67 11.45 20.94 -7.87
CA ASP A 67 10.84 20.56 -6.59
C ASP A 67 10.03 19.25 -6.66
N ALA A 68 9.74 18.76 -7.87
CA ALA A 68 8.90 17.58 -8.07
C ALA A 68 9.36 16.65 -9.20
N LEU A 69 8.92 15.39 -9.16
CA LEU A 69 8.80 14.51 -10.31
C LEU A 69 7.33 14.34 -10.66
N ARG A 70 6.98 14.33 -11.94
CA ARG A 70 5.58 14.20 -12.40
C ARG A 70 5.48 13.01 -13.34
N LEU A 71 4.64 12.04 -12.99
CA LEU A 71 4.20 11.00 -13.92
C LEU A 71 2.85 11.41 -14.49
N ILE A 72 2.75 11.51 -15.81
CA ILE A 72 1.58 12.06 -16.50
C ILE A 72 1.05 11.01 -17.48
N THR A 73 -0.23 10.73 -17.40
CA THR A 73 -1.00 9.89 -18.32
C THR A 73 -2.13 10.74 -18.95
N ALA A 74 -2.97 10.16 -19.81
CA ALA A 74 -4.07 10.91 -20.42
C ALA A 74 -5.17 11.32 -19.42
N GLU A 75 -5.35 10.60 -18.29
CA GLU A 75 -6.41 10.89 -17.31
C GLU A 75 -5.90 11.26 -15.90
N LEU A 76 -4.64 10.95 -15.59
CA LEU A 76 -4.06 11.12 -14.25
C LEU A 76 -2.66 11.76 -14.30
N THR A 77 -2.40 12.69 -13.39
CA THR A 77 -1.05 13.16 -13.07
C THR A 77 -0.72 12.84 -11.61
N ILE A 78 0.43 12.21 -11.36
CA ILE A 78 0.97 11.99 -10.01
C ILE A 78 2.24 12.82 -9.85
N LEU A 79 2.23 13.72 -8.88
CA LEU A 79 3.40 14.50 -8.47
C LEU A 79 4.04 13.87 -7.25
N ILE A 80 5.37 13.80 -7.26
CA ILE A 80 6.20 13.35 -6.16
C ILE A 80 7.01 14.55 -5.68
N ASP A 81 6.71 15.05 -4.49
CA ASP A 81 7.49 16.11 -3.87
C ASP A 81 8.91 15.60 -3.55
N ARG A 82 9.94 16.31 -4.00
CA ARG A 82 11.34 15.85 -3.85
C ARG A 82 11.87 15.93 -2.43
N ALA A 83 11.31 16.80 -1.60
CA ALA A 83 11.77 17.03 -0.24
C ALA A 83 11.22 15.98 0.74
N SER A 84 9.94 15.63 0.58
CA SER A 84 9.18 14.76 1.48
C SER A 84 8.87 13.38 0.90
N GLY A 85 8.81 13.23 -0.43
CA GLY A 85 8.28 12.04 -1.08
C GLY A 85 6.74 11.91 -1.00
N ALA A 86 6.06 12.97 -0.58
CA ALA A 86 4.60 13.05 -0.57
C ALA A 86 4.05 13.00 -2.01
N LEU A 87 2.91 12.32 -2.18
CA LEU A 87 2.24 12.17 -3.47
C LEU A 87 1.03 13.09 -3.57
N THR A 88 0.89 13.75 -4.71
CA THR A 88 -0.31 14.52 -5.08
C THR A 88 -0.88 13.95 -6.37
N TYR A 89 -2.20 13.73 -6.40
CA TYR A 89 -2.90 13.11 -7.51
C TYR A 89 -3.86 14.14 -8.13
N LEU A 90 -3.73 14.37 -9.43
CA LEU A 90 -4.54 15.30 -10.19
C LEU A 90 -5.25 14.60 -11.35
N ASP A 91 -6.43 15.09 -11.72
CA ASP A 91 -7.11 14.66 -12.95
C ASP A 91 -6.45 15.24 -14.21
N SER A 92 -6.99 14.91 -15.39
CA SER A 92 -6.51 15.42 -16.70
C SER A 92 -6.65 16.94 -16.88
N ARG A 93 -7.42 17.61 -16.03
CA ARG A 93 -7.59 19.07 -16.02
C ARG A 93 -6.68 19.74 -14.99
N GLY A 94 -5.88 18.97 -14.26
CA GLY A 94 -5.02 19.45 -13.17
C GLY A 94 -5.77 19.72 -11.86
N GLN A 95 -7.01 19.27 -11.72
CA GLN A 95 -7.76 19.39 -10.47
C GLN A 95 -7.30 18.35 -9.46
N LEU A 96 -7.16 18.77 -8.20
CA LEU A 96 -6.76 17.89 -7.10
C LEU A 96 -7.81 16.80 -6.87
N LEU A 97 -7.40 15.53 -6.97
CA LEU A 97 -8.19 14.38 -6.56
C LEU A 97 -7.95 14.06 -5.08
N THR A 98 -6.69 13.87 -4.71
CA THR A 98 -6.26 13.66 -3.32
C THR A 98 -4.76 13.91 -3.20
N LYS A 99 -4.25 14.04 -1.98
CA LYS A 99 -2.82 14.17 -1.70
C LYS A 99 -2.47 13.63 -0.33
N GLU A 100 -1.23 13.22 -0.18
CA GLU A 100 -0.64 12.91 1.12
C GLU A 100 -0.33 14.20 1.90
N PRO A 101 -0.20 14.12 3.24
CA PRO A 101 0.30 15.22 4.06
C PRO A 101 1.64 15.76 3.56
N ALA A 102 1.87 17.07 3.69
CA ALA A 102 3.10 17.73 3.26
C ALA A 102 4.40 17.13 3.86
N GLY A 103 4.32 16.52 5.05
CA GLY A 103 5.44 15.81 5.68
C GLY A 103 5.70 14.38 5.17
N GLY A 104 4.88 13.91 4.21
CA GLY A 104 4.82 12.52 3.76
C GLY A 104 3.68 11.75 4.45
N GLY A 105 2.98 10.91 3.69
CA GLY A 105 1.84 10.13 4.19
C GLY A 105 2.17 8.68 4.56
N LYS A 106 3.40 8.22 4.37
CA LYS A 106 3.76 6.79 4.41
C LYS A 106 4.53 6.45 5.68
N THR A 107 4.04 5.49 6.46
CA THR A 107 4.75 4.94 7.62
C THR A 107 4.78 3.42 7.55
N LEU A 108 5.99 2.85 7.62
CA LEU A 108 6.23 1.41 7.58
C LEU A 108 6.99 1.00 8.85
N THR A 109 6.34 0.23 9.73
CA THR A 109 6.92 -0.26 10.97
C THR A 109 7.15 -1.77 10.89
N PRO A 110 8.40 -2.27 11.02
CA PRO A 110 8.67 -3.69 11.07
C PRO A 110 7.93 -4.38 12.22
N VAL A 111 7.36 -5.55 11.95
CA VAL A 111 6.66 -6.37 12.94
C VAL A 111 7.00 -7.85 12.73
N ASP A 112 7.12 -8.60 13.81
CA ASP A 112 7.30 -10.05 13.74
C ASP A 112 5.94 -10.74 13.60
N VAL A 113 5.82 -11.62 12.61
CA VAL A 113 4.67 -12.51 12.44
C VAL A 113 5.00 -13.81 13.16
N HIS A 114 4.11 -14.21 14.06
CA HIS A 114 4.28 -15.39 14.87
C HIS A 114 3.39 -16.54 14.39
N LEU A 115 3.92 -17.77 14.45
CA LEU A 115 3.17 -19.00 14.21
C LEU A 115 3.07 -19.81 15.51
N SER A 116 1.88 -20.35 15.75
CA SER A 116 1.65 -21.37 16.77
C SER A 116 2.10 -22.73 16.24
N VAL A 117 3.11 -23.31 16.88
CA VAL A 117 3.60 -24.67 16.62
C VAL A 117 3.02 -25.58 17.70
N PHE A 118 2.34 -26.63 17.26
CA PHE A 118 1.83 -27.70 18.09
C PHE A 118 2.81 -28.86 17.99
N ASP A 119 3.50 -29.18 19.06
CA ASP A 119 4.34 -30.39 19.13
C ASP A 119 3.46 -31.64 19.27
N ASP A 120 4.00 -32.83 18.96
CA ASP A 120 3.28 -34.11 19.09
C ASP A 120 2.83 -34.43 20.54
N GLU A 121 3.37 -33.73 21.54
CA GLU A 121 2.96 -33.83 22.96
C GLU A 121 1.83 -32.85 23.34
N ALA A 122 1.28 -32.09 22.39
CA ALA A 122 0.19 -31.16 22.65
C ALA A 122 -1.04 -31.89 23.22
N VAL A 123 -1.35 -31.64 24.49
CA VAL A 123 -2.53 -32.20 25.15
C VAL A 123 -3.76 -31.48 24.61
N LEU A 124 -4.54 -32.19 23.80
CA LEU A 124 -5.84 -31.75 23.30
C LEU A 124 -6.90 -32.02 24.36
N GLU A 125 -7.27 -31.01 25.14
CA GLU A 125 -8.39 -31.11 26.07
C GLU A 125 -9.70 -30.92 25.31
N THR A 126 -10.50 -31.96 25.27
CA THR A 126 -11.82 -31.93 24.63
C THR A 126 -12.88 -31.71 25.71
N GLY A 127 -13.56 -30.57 25.68
CA GLY A 127 -14.66 -30.23 26.60
C GLY A 127 -15.97 -30.03 25.85
N VAL A 128 -17.08 -30.50 26.41
CA VAL A 128 -18.43 -30.23 25.86
C VAL A 128 -19.04 -29.06 26.61
N GLY A 129 -19.25 -27.95 25.90
CA GLY A 129 -19.96 -26.77 26.40
C GLY A 129 -21.40 -26.70 25.87
N ALA A 130 -22.13 -25.66 26.26
CA ALA A 130 -23.49 -25.39 25.78
C ALA A 130 -23.55 -25.14 24.25
N ASP A 131 -22.41 -24.87 23.62
CA ASP A 131 -22.21 -24.63 22.18
C ASP A 131 -21.54 -25.81 21.44
N GLY A 132 -21.39 -26.96 22.10
CA GLY A 132 -20.83 -28.18 21.51
C GLY A 132 -19.40 -28.49 21.94
N VAL A 133 -18.72 -29.32 21.16
CA VAL A 133 -17.37 -29.82 21.47
C VAL A 133 -16.32 -28.74 21.21
N ARG A 134 -15.58 -28.35 22.24
CA ARG A 134 -14.42 -27.45 22.17
C ARG A 134 -13.15 -28.24 22.43
N VAL A 135 -12.19 -28.14 21.51
CA VAL A 135 -10.84 -28.68 21.73
C VAL A 135 -9.93 -27.51 22.10
N ARG A 136 -9.29 -27.59 23.26
CA ARG A 136 -8.27 -26.64 23.74
C ARG A 136 -6.92 -27.33 23.76
N ALA A 137 -5.97 -26.83 22.99
CA ALA A 137 -4.59 -27.29 23.04
C ALA A 137 -3.85 -26.57 24.18
N GLN A 138 -3.25 -27.34 25.09
CA GLN A 138 -2.27 -26.83 26.05
C GLN A 138 -0.85 -26.96 25.45
N ASN A 139 0.12 -26.16 25.93
CA ASN A 139 1.52 -26.13 25.48
C ASN A 139 1.76 -25.73 24.01
N VAL A 140 1.02 -24.74 23.51
CA VAL A 140 1.30 -24.15 22.18
C VAL A 140 2.56 -23.29 22.26
N ARG A 141 3.61 -23.66 21.52
CA ARG A 141 4.82 -22.84 21.38
C ARG A 141 4.59 -21.79 20.30
N THR A 142 4.92 -20.54 20.60
CA THR A 142 4.92 -19.46 19.60
C THR A 142 6.33 -19.22 19.09
N VAL A 143 6.53 -19.28 17.78
CA VAL A 143 7.81 -18.96 17.12
C VAL A 143 7.63 -17.82 16.13
N VAL A 144 8.68 -17.02 15.92
CA VAL A 144 8.70 -16.03 14.84
C VAL A 144 8.78 -16.79 13.52
N ASP A 145 7.77 -16.65 12.67
CA ASP A 145 7.71 -17.23 11.32
C ASP A 145 8.47 -16.36 10.33
N ARG A 146 8.17 -15.06 10.32
CA ARG A 146 8.75 -14.10 9.38
C ARG A 146 8.63 -12.67 9.86
N GLN A 147 9.43 -11.78 9.28
CA GLN A 147 9.19 -10.34 9.41
C GLN A 147 8.13 -9.87 8.41
N ALA A 148 7.29 -8.96 8.86
CA ALA A 148 6.34 -8.21 8.06
C ALA A 148 6.44 -6.72 8.40
N VAL A 149 5.56 -5.94 7.79
CA VAL A 149 5.49 -4.50 8.01
C VAL A 149 4.05 -4.12 8.27
N GLN A 150 3.81 -3.40 9.35
CA GLN A 150 2.60 -2.61 9.53
C GLN A 150 2.74 -1.34 8.70
N ALA A 151 1.83 -1.14 7.75
CA ALA A 151 1.86 0.00 6.85
C ALA A 151 0.66 0.93 7.11
N THR A 152 0.94 2.22 7.26
CA THR A 152 -0.06 3.28 7.33
C THR A 152 0.18 4.24 6.16
N LEU A 153 -0.90 4.57 5.46
CA LEU A 153 -0.93 5.59 4.41
C LEU A 153 -1.98 6.64 4.77
N ALA A 154 -1.55 7.89 4.90
CA ALA A 154 -2.40 9.01 5.22
C ALA A 154 -2.62 9.91 4.00
N PHE A 155 -3.84 10.44 3.89
CA PHE A 155 -4.24 11.44 2.90
C PHE A 155 -4.87 12.64 3.61
N GLU A 156 -4.80 13.80 2.97
CA GLU A 156 -5.52 15.00 3.41
C GLU A 156 -6.95 15.00 2.84
N TRP A 157 -7.94 15.14 3.72
CA TRP A 157 -9.35 15.24 3.35
C TRP A 157 -9.69 16.63 2.82
N ALA A 158 -10.49 16.69 1.76
CA ALA A 158 -11.14 17.95 1.38
C ALA A 158 -12.33 18.25 2.32
N PRO A 159 -12.68 19.53 2.56
CA PRO A 159 -13.75 19.92 3.48
C PRO A 159 -15.09 19.24 3.22
N ASP A 160 -15.46 19.03 1.95
CA ASP A 160 -16.74 18.45 1.52
C ASP A 160 -16.59 17.03 0.95
N GLU A 161 -15.46 16.37 1.20
CA GLU A 161 -15.23 15.00 0.75
C GLU A 161 -16.12 14.01 1.49
N ALA A 162 -16.60 12.99 0.79
CA ALA A 162 -17.39 11.91 1.35
C ALA A 162 -16.75 10.56 0.99
N LEU A 163 -16.80 9.60 1.91
CA LEU A 163 -16.22 8.28 1.75
C LEU A 163 -17.33 7.23 1.72
N TYR A 164 -17.31 6.38 0.70
CA TYR A 164 -18.27 5.29 0.51
C TYR A 164 -17.54 3.98 0.21
N GLY A 165 -18.23 2.84 0.41
CA GLY A 165 -17.70 1.52 0.10
C GLY A 165 -17.18 0.80 1.35
N LEU A 166 -15.89 0.43 1.36
CA LEU A 166 -15.22 -0.37 2.41
C LEU A 166 -15.86 -1.72 2.78
N GLY A 167 -16.87 -2.18 2.04
CA GLY A 167 -17.55 -3.45 2.26
C GLY A 167 -18.91 -3.29 2.93
N SER A 168 -19.37 -4.35 3.59
CA SER A 168 -20.66 -4.37 4.29
C SER A 168 -20.44 -4.16 5.79
N HIS A 169 -21.10 -3.15 6.35
CA HIS A 169 -21.02 -2.77 7.77
C HIS A 169 -22.43 -2.52 8.32
N GLU A 170 -22.67 -2.79 9.60
CA GLU A 170 -24.01 -2.72 10.22
C GLU A 170 -24.28 -1.41 10.99
N GLU A 171 -23.42 -0.40 10.80
CA GLU A 171 -23.44 0.83 11.59
C GLU A 171 -24.46 1.87 11.10
N GLY A 172 -25.14 1.62 9.98
CA GLY A 172 -26.17 2.50 9.43
C GLY A 172 -25.67 3.80 8.78
N MET A 173 -24.35 3.97 8.66
CA MET A 173 -23.71 5.13 8.05
C MET A 173 -23.40 4.87 6.57
N LEU A 174 -23.87 5.76 5.69
CA LEU A 174 -23.52 5.71 4.26
C LEU A 174 -22.24 6.50 3.96
N ASN A 175 -22.16 7.74 4.44
CA ASN A 175 -20.91 8.52 4.41
C ASN A 175 -20.06 8.14 5.62
N LEU A 176 -18.86 7.62 5.38
CA LEU A 176 -17.96 7.08 6.40
C LEU A 176 -17.00 8.13 6.98
N ARG A 177 -17.33 9.42 6.80
CA ARG A 177 -16.61 10.57 7.33
C ARG A 177 -17.47 11.31 8.34
#